data_AF-A0A3N4YUK2-F1
#
_entry.id   AF-A0A3N4YUK2-F1
#
_cell.length_a   1.000
_cell.length_b   1.000
_cell.length_c   1.000
_cell.angle_alpha   90.00
_cell.angle_beta   90.00
_cell.angle_gamma   90.00
#
_symmetry.space_group_name_H-M   'P 1'
#
loop_
_entity.id
_entity.type
_entity.pdbx_description
1 polymer ?
#
loop_
_entity_poly.entity_id
_entity_poly.type
_entity_poly.pdbx_seq_one_letter_code
_entity_poly.pdbx_strand_id
1 'polypeptide(L)'
;MDQGGIMNLVEARNLARELMDRHGLTDWKFEYDDAKRRAGMCHYARRRISLSAPLTSVYDEGEVRDTVLHEVAHALAGSAAGHGAEWRAKAREIGCSGLRYVDPGAPTLDGPWIGVCPRGHRATRFRRPGAPMSCRRCGGGAKTFEPSHLVAWTYRGHDAAMGERYERELRAMCVQFGVEVSVEPGTEERIARAAASGRALVVEPLDLSVLDLEEPASDVPAGDRWRSPVSRG
;
A
#
# COMPACT_ATOMS: atom_id res chain seq x y z
N MET A 1 -24.62 -6.88 18.98
CA MET A 1 -23.25 -6.97 18.42
C MET A 1 -22.84 -5.54 18.18
N ASP A 2 -22.05 -5.01 19.10
CA ASP A 2 -21.54 -3.65 19.05
C ASP A 2 -20.64 -3.58 17.80
N GLN A 3 -21.05 -2.83 16.78
CA GLN A 3 -20.18 -2.52 15.66
C GLN A 3 -19.20 -1.48 16.19
N GLY A 4 -18.15 -1.96 16.86
CA GLY A 4 -17.11 -1.13 17.45
C GLY A 4 -16.63 -0.15 16.38
N GLY A 5 -16.87 1.14 16.63
CA GLY A 5 -16.46 2.19 15.71
C GLY A 5 -14.96 2.14 15.47
N ILE A 6 -14.55 2.62 14.30
CA ILE A 6 -13.13 2.81 13.97
C ILE A 6 -12.48 3.62 15.10
N MET A 7 -11.39 3.09 15.64
CA MET A 7 -10.69 3.70 16.76
C MET A 7 -9.84 4.87 16.27
N ASN A 8 -9.88 6.01 16.97
CA ASN A 8 -8.96 7.11 16.63
C ASN A 8 -7.57 6.91 17.25
N LEU A 9 -6.55 7.59 16.73
CA LEU A 9 -5.16 7.43 17.16
C LEU A 9 -4.88 7.88 18.61
N VAL A 10 -5.72 8.73 19.20
CA VAL A 10 -5.56 9.13 20.60
C VAL A 10 -6.08 8.03 21.51
N GLU A 11 -7.26 7.50 21.22
CA GLU A 11 -7.85 6.35 21.94
C GLU A 11 -6.93 5.14 21.85
N ALA A 12 -6.45 4.80 20.66
CA ALA A 12 -5.56 3.67 20.45
C ALA A 12 -4.25 3.81 21.23
N ARG A 13 -3.68 5.02 21.29
CA ARG A 13 -2.49 5.29 22.11
C ARG A 13 -2.78 5.09 23.60
N ASN A 14 -3.92 5.57 24.08
CA ASN A 14 -4.31 5.44 25.49
C ASN A 14 -4.52 3.97 25.86
N LEU A 15 -5.25 3.22 25.02
CA LEU A 15 -5.42 1.77 25.18
C LEU A 15 -4.06 1.06 25.17
N ALA A 16 -3.18 1.39 24.23
CA ALA A 16 -1.86 0.77 24.16
C ALA A 16 -1.05 1.03 25.43
N ARG A 17 -1.04 2.28 25.92
CA ARG A 17 -0.35 2.65 27.15
C ARG A 17 -0.91 1.90 28.36
N GLU A 18 -2.23 1.87 28.50
CA GLU A 18 -2.92 1.16 29.60
C GLU A 18 -2.55 -0.33 29.61
N LEU A 19 -2.63 -1.00 28.46
CA LEU A 19 -2.31 -2.43 28.36
C LEU A 19 -0.83 -2.69 28.65
N MET A 20 0.08 -1.85 28.13
CA MET A 20 1.50 -1.97 28.43
C MET A 20 1.77 -1.81 29.94
N ASP A 21 1.15 -0.83 30.60
CA ASP A 21 1.32 -0.59 32.04
C ASP A 21 0.75 -1.73 32.88
N ARG A 22 -0.45 -2.20 32.53
CA ARG A 22 -1.13 -3.34 33.17
C ARG A 22 -0.27 -4.60 33.16
N HIS A 23 0.54 -4.79 32.13
CA HIS A 23 1.43 -5.94 31.97
C HIS A 23 2.88 -5.66 32.36
N GLY A 24 3.14 -4.57 33.10
CA GLY A 24 4.45 -4.29 33.71
C GLY A 24 5.49 -3.68 32.77
N LEU A 25 5.09 -3.21 31.59
CA LEU A 25 5.97 -2.55 30.61
C LEU A 25 5.99 -1.02 30.80
N THR A 26 6.04 -0.55 32.05
CA THR A 26 5.97 0.88 32.41
C THR A 26 7.21 1.66 31.95
N ASP A 27 8.35 1.00 31.80
CA ASP A 27 9.60 1.57 31.27
C ASP A 27 9.74 1.43 29.73
N TRP A 28 8.75 0.82 29.06
CA TRP A 28 8.72 0.70 27.60
C TRP A 28 8.02 1.88 26.95
N LYS A 29 8.49 2.25 25.75
CA LYS A 29 7.92 3.35 24.96
C LYS A 29 6.87 2.83 23.97
N PHE A 30 5.84 3.64 23.76
CA PHE A 30 4.87 3.47 22.67
C PHE A 30 5.08 4.54 21.60
N GLU A 31 5.04 4.15 20.32
CA GLU A 31 5.05 5.08 19.20
C GLU A 31 4.17 4.61 18.03
N TYR A 32 3.90 5.51 17.10
CA TYR A 32 3.35 5.14 15.79
C TYR A 32 4.45 5.08 14.74
N ASP A 33 4.27 4.19 13.77
CA ASP A 33 5.06 4.10 12.55
C ASP A 33 4.16 4.19 11.29
N ASP A 34 4.79 4.35 10.12
CA ASP A 34 4.11 4.47 8.82
C ASP A 34 4.01 3.14 8.05
N ALA A 35 4.14 1.99 8.74
CA ALA A 35 3.97 0.70 8.08
C ALA A 35 2.54 0.60 7.52
N LYS A 36 2.37 -0.07 6.37
CA LYS A 36 1.06 -0.16 5.68
C LYS A 36 0.59 -1.60 5.47
N ARG A 37 1.35 -2.55 6.01
CA ARG A 37 1.10 -4.00 5.90
C ARG A 37 1.36 -4.78 7.19
N ARG A 38 1.92 -4.12 8.20
CA ARG A 38 2.24 -4.71 9.50
C ARG A 38 1.59 -3.80 10.54
N ALA A 39 0.69 -4.36 11.34
CA ALA A 39 -0.10 -3.60 12.30
C ALA A 39 0.69 -3.17 13.53
N GLY A 40 1.58 -4.04 14.05
CA GLY A 40 2.40 -3.79 15.24
C GLY A 40 3.84 -4.29 15.12
N MET A 41 4.74 -3.84 16.00
CA MET A 41 6.08 -4.40 16.18
C MET A 41 6.62 -4.15 17.59
N CYS A 42 7.17 -5.21 18.18
CA CYS A 42 8.01 -5.16 19.36
C CYS A 42 9.48 -4.95 19.00
N HIS A 43 10.04 -3.81 19.41
CA HIS A 43 11.46 -3.48 19.33
C HIS A 43 12.15 -3.82 20.66
N TYR A 44 12.39 -5.10 20.91
CA TYR A 44 12.83 -5.62 22.21
C TYR A 44 14.07 -4.89 22.77
N ALA A 45 15.15 -4.77 21.98
CA ALA A 45 16.39 -4.13 22.41
C ALA A 45 16.24 -2.64 22.78
N ARG A 46 15.21 -1.97 22.25
CA ARG A 46 14.93 -0.55 22.51
C ARG A 46 13.82 -0.35 23.54
N ARG A 47 13.27 -1.43 24.11
CA ARG A 47 12.09 -1.44 24.99
C ARG A 47 10.97 -0.57 24.42
N ARG A 48 10.53 -0.90 23.21
CA ARG A 48 9.54 -0.09 22.49
C ARG A 48 8.56 -0.95 21.71
N ILE A 49 7.29 -0.56 21.72
CA ILE A 49 6.24 -1.12 20.87
C ILE A 49 5.80 -0.02 19.89
N SER A 50 5.69 -0.36 18.61
CA SER A 50 5.13 0.54 17.59
C SER A 50 3.87 -0.05 16.97
N LEU A 51 2.90 0.80 16.67
CA LEU A 51 1.74 0.47 15.82
C LEU A 51 1.78 1.24 14.51
N SER A 52 1.21 0.68 13.46
CA SER A 52 0.98 1.39 12.20
C SER A 52 -0.16 2.40 12.38
N ALA A 53 0.14 3.69 12.37
CA ALA A 53 -0.92 4.71 12.39
C ALA A 53 -1.92 4.56 11.22
N PRO A 54 -1.47 4.27 9.97
CA PRO A 54 -2.39 4.03 8.87
C PRO A 54 -3.36 2.87 9.10
N LEU A 55 -2.89 1.73 9.63
CA LEU A 55 -3.74 0.55 9.86
C LEU A 55 -4.63 0.73 11.10
N THR A 56 -4.10 1.31 12.17
CA THR A 56 -4.90 1.63 13.36
C THR A 56 -6.10 2.52 13.02
N SER A 57 -5.94 3.44 12.07
CA SER A 57 -7.03 4.35 11.66
C SER A 57 -8.15 3.69 10.86
N VAL A 58 -8.04 2.39 10.54
CA VAL A 58 -9.09 1.62 9.87
C VAL A 58 -9.50 0.38 10.69
N TYR A 59 -8.94 0.21 11.88
CA TYR A 59 -9.24 -0.89 12.77
C TYR A 59 -10.25 -0.50 13.85
N ASP A 60 -11.07 -1.47 14.25
CA ASP A 60 -11.89 -1.34 15.44
C ASP A 60 -11.05 -1.51 16.72
N GLU A 61 -11.66 -1.23 17.88
CA GLU A 61 -10.97 -1.36 19.17
C GLU A 61 -10.46 -2.80 19.43
N GLY A 62 -11.19 -3.82 18.97
CA GLY A 62 -10.83 -5.22 19.16
C GLY A 62 -9.57 -5.59 18.39
N GLU A 63 -9.49 -5.20 17.13
CA GLU A 63 -8.32 -5.36 16.27
C GLU A 63 -7.09 -4.61 16.81
N VAL A 64 -7.28 -3.38 17.29
CA VAL A 64 -6.20 -2.60 17.92
C VAL A 64 -5.74 -3.25 19.22
N ARG A 65 -6.67 -3.67 20.10
CA ARG A 65 -6.37 -4.36 21.36
C ARG A 65 -5.57 -5.63 21.11
N ASP A 66 -6.02 -6.48 20.19
CA ASP A 66 -5.33 -7.74 19.89
C ASP A 66 -3.91 -7.48 19.35
N THR A 67 -3.76 -6.47 18.49
CA THR A 67 -2.44 -6.05 17.98
C THR A 67 -1.52 -5.57 19.10
N VAL A 68 -2.01 -4.73 20.03
CA VAL A 68 -1.19 -4.29 21.18
C VAL A 68 -0.77 -5.48 22.03
N LEU A 69 -1.72 -6.33 22.41
CA LEU A 69 -1.44 -7.49 23.26
C LEU A 69 -0.49 -8.48 22.57
N HIS A 70 -0.55 -8.62 21.24
CA HIS A 70 0.41 -9.39 20.46
C HIS A 70 1.85 -8.89 20.68
N GLU A 71 2.06 -7.57 20.60
CA GLU A 71 3.38 -6.98 20.78
C GLU A 71 3.83 -6.97 22.25
N VAL A 72 2.91 -6.80 23.20
CA VAL A 72 3.16 -6.97 24.63
C VAL A 72 3.59 -8.41 24.92
N ALA A 73 2.95 -9.41 24.33
CA ALA A 73 3.35 -10.81 24.49
C ALA A 73 4.78 -11.07 23.98
N HIS A 74 5.20 -10.44 22.89
CA HIS A 74 6.61 -10.51 22.44
C HIS A 74 7.56 -9.88 23.44
N ALA A 75 7.19 -8.73 24.02
CA ALA A 75 8.01 -8.07 25.04
C ALA A 75 8.16 -8.91 26.31
N LEU A 76 7.12 -9.67 26.69
CA LEU A 76 7.13 -10.53 27.88
C LEU A 76 7.79 -11.89 27.66
N ALA A 77 7.61 -12.50 26.49
CA ALA A 77 8.17 -13.82 26.18
C ALA A 77 9.65 -13.77 25.79
N GLY A 78 10.15 -12.60 25.37
CA GLY A 78 11.53 -12.43 24.93
C GLY A 78 11.70 -12.64 23.42
N SER A 79 12.70 -11.96 22.85
CA SER A 79 12.92 -11.94 21.40
C SER A 79 13.22 -13.31 20.77
N ALA A 80 13.77 -14.26 21.54
CA ALA A 80 14.09 -15.60 21.06
C ALA A 80 12.86 -16.49 20.89
N ALA A 81 11.75 -16.19 21.57
CA ALA A 81 10.54 -17.01 21.53
C ALA A 81 9.84 -16.98 20.17
N GLY A 82 9.97 -15.88 19.41
CA GLY A 82 9.20 -15.66 18.19
C GLY A 82 7.70 -15.86 18.43
N HIS A 83 7.00 -16.51 17.50
CA HIS A 83 5.61 -16.96 17.71
C HIS A 83 5.52 -18.39 18.26
N GLY A 84 6.51 -18.80 19.06
CA GLY A 84 6.62 -20.15 19.64
C GLY A 84 5.63 -20.43 20.78
N ALA A 85 5.81 -21.58 21.45
CA ALA A 85 4.92 -22.04 22.51
C ALA A 85 4.85 -21.06 23.70
N GLU A 86 5.99 -20.53 24.13
CA GLU A 86 6.10 -19.56 25.23
C GLU A 86 5.36 -18.26 24.91
N TRP A 87 5.58 -17.70 23.72
CA TRP A 87 4.86 -16.52 23.25
C TRP A 87 3.36 -16.77 23.19
N ARG A 88 2.92 -17.89 22.61
CA ARG A 88 1.49 -18.20 22.46
C ARG A 88 0.80 -18.39 23.82
N ALA A 89 1.49 -19.01 24.77
CA ALA A 89 1.00 -19.15 26.14
C ALA A 89 0.81 -17.76 26.77
N LYS A 90 1.82 -16.89 26.67
CA LYS A 90 1.75 -15.53 27.21
C LYS A 90 0.68 -14.68 26.52
N ALA A 91 0.57 -14.75 25.19
CA ALA A 91 -0.44 -14.05 24.41
C ALA A 91 -1.85 -14.38 24.90
N ARG A 92 -2.18 -15.67 25.05
CA ARG A 92 -3.50 -16.10 25.54
C ARG A 92 -3.75 -15.72 27.00
N GLU A 93 -2.73 -15.82 27.85
CA GLU A 93 -2.79 -15.41 29.25
C GLU A 93 -3.19 -13.94 29.41
N ILE A 94 -2.67 -13.05 28.55
CA ILE A 94 -2.97 -11.61 28.60
C ILE A 94 -4.18 -11.20 27.75
N GLY A 95 -4.90 -12.16 27.17
CA GLY A 95 -6.13 -11.91 26.40
C GLY A 95 -5.94 -11.63 24.91
N CYS A 96 -4.77 -11.88 24.33
CA CYS A 96 -4.56 -11.92 22.87
C CYS A 96 -5.09 -13.23 22.29
N SER A 97 -5.56 -13.19 21.05
CA SER A 97 -5.96 -14.33 20.23
C SER A 97 -4.86 -15.41 20.13
N GLY A 98 -3.59 -15.01 20.21
CA GLY A 98 -2.43 -15.87 19.99
C GLY A 98 -2.29 -16.30 18.53
N LEU A 99 -2.96 -15.60 17.60
CA LEU A 99 -2.76 -15.77 16.17
C LEU A 99 -1.51 -15.02 15.71
N ARG A 100 -0.79 -15.62 14.76
CA ARG A 100 0.42 -15.01 14.19
C ARG A 100 0.11 -13.83 13.27
N TYR A 101 -1.03 -13.88 12.61
CA TYR A 101 -1.46 -12.88 11.65
C TYR A 101 -2.74 -12.23 12.16
N VAL A 102 -2.89 -10.95 11.85
CA VAL A 102 -4.19 -10.27 11.91
C VAL A 102 -5.17 -11.04 11.03
N ASP A 103 -6.45 -11.04 11.40
CA ASP A 103 -7.53 -11.68 10.65
C ASP A 103 -7.40 -11.36 9.14
N PRO A 104 -7.41 -12.36 8.23
CA PRO A 104 -7.40 -12.10 6.79
C PRO A 104 -8.57 -11.25 6.28
N GLY A 105 -9.68 -11.18 7.03
CA GLY A 105 -10.83 -10.32 6.78
C GLY A 105 -10.72 -8.92 7.38
N ALA A 106 -9.68 -8.64 8.19
CA ALA A 106 -9.46 -7.30 8.75
C ALA A 106 -9.27 -6.26 7.63
N PRO A 107 -9.68 -5.01 7.85
CA PRO A 107 -9.48 -3.93 6.89
C PRO A 107 -8.01 -3.83 6.44
N THR A 108 -7.80 -3.68 5.14
CA THR A 108 -6.47 -3.43 4.59
C THR A 108 -6.43 -2.09 3.88
N LEU A 109 -5.25 -1.50 3.81
CA LEU A 109 -5.05 -0.25 3.10
C LEU A 109 -4.73 -0.52 1.64
N ASP A 110 -5.50 0.13 0.77
CA ASP A 110 -5.10 0.27 -0.61
C ASP A 110 -3.97 1.30 -0.75
N GLY A 111 -2.93 0.90 -1.48
CA GLY A 111 -1.95 1.84 -1.99
C GLY A 111 -2.51 2.69 -3.13
N PRO A 112 -1.90 3.85 -3.41
CA PRO A 112 -2.34 4.74 -4.48
C PRO A 112 -2.14 4.15 -5.88
N TRP A 113 -1.33 3.09 -6.04
CA TRP A 113 -1.20 2.41 -7.32
C TRP A 113 -2.17 1.25 -7.39
N ILE A 114 -3.16 1.33 -8.28
CA ILE A 114 -4.18 0.30 -8.46
C ILE A 114 -3.99 -0.35 -9.83
N GLY A 115 -3.81 -1.66 -9.80
CA GLY A 115 -3.63 -2.50 -10.96
C GLY A 115 -4.88 -3.32 -11.24
N VAL A 116 -5.33 -3.37 -12.49
CA VAL A 116 -6.45 -4.21 -12.94
C VAL A 116 -6.03 -5.00 -14.17
N CYS A 117 -6.31 -6.31 -14.19
CA CYS A 117 -6.08 -7.12 -15.39
C CYS A 117 -7.36 -7.20 -16.25
N PRO A 118 -7.30 -7.69 -17.50
CA PRO A 118 -8.47 -7.76 -18.40
C PRO A 118 -9.68 -8.53 -17.85
N ARG A 119 -9.46 -9.43 -16.88
CA ARG A 119 -10.53 -10.17 -16.19
C ARG A 119 -11.09 -9.46 -14.95
N GLY A 120 -10.68 -8.21 -14.68
CA GLY A 120 -11.15 -7.41 -13.56
C GLY A 120 -10.48 -7.71 -12.21
N HIS A 121 -9.50 -8.61 -12.14
CA HIS A 121 -8.80 -8.85 -10.88
C HIS A 121 -7.94 -7.65 -10.48
N ARG A 122 -8.15 -7.19 -9.25
CA ARG A 122 -7.46 -6.04 -8.67
C ARG A 122 -6.18 -6.41 -7.91
N ALA A 123 -5.18 -5.55 -8.02
CA ALA A 123 -3.94 -5.54 -7.26
C ALA A 123 -3.64 -4.12 -6.79
N THR A 124 -2.99 -3.97 -5.63
CA THR A 124 -2.69 -2.65 -5.04
C THR A 124 -1.23 -2.53 -4.61
N ARG A 125 -0.64 -1.34 -4.78
CA ARG A 125 0.74 -1.05 -4.41
C ARG A 125 0.92 0.35 -3.83
N PHE A 126 1.80 0.45 -2.83
CA PHE A 126 2.21 1.73 -2.25
C PHE A 126 3.29 2.46 -3.04
N ARG A 127 4.06 1.73 -3.85
CA ARG A 127 5.13 2.27 -4.69
C ARG A 127 4.79 2.00 -6.15
N ARG A 128 5.30 2.86 -7.04
CA ARG A 128 5.20 2.67 -8.49
C ARG A 128 5.72 1.28 -8.87
N PRO A 129 5.00 0.51 -9.70
CA PRO A 129 5.49 -0.74 -10.26
C PRO A 129 6.83 -0.53 -10.99
N GLY A 130 7.83 -1.36 -10.67
CA GLY A 130 9.15 -1.27 -11.30
C GLY A 130 9.30 -2.09 -12.59
N ALA A 131 8.38 -3.02 -12.84
CA ALA A 131 8.36 -3.91 -13.99
C ALA A 131 6.90 -4.33 -14.30
N PRO A 132 6.58 -4.68 -15.57
CA PRO A 132 5.29 -5.26 -15.95
C PRO A 132 5.02 -6.55 -15.18
N MET A 133 3.75 -6.84 -14.93
CA MET A 133 3.35 -8.02 -14.16
C MET A 133 2.08 -8.65 -14.72
N SER A 134 2.03 -9.98 -14.64
CA SER A 134 0.84 -10.74 -14.94
C SER A 134 0.01 -11.02 -13.69
N CYS A 135 -1.30 -11.06 -13.88
CA CYS A 135 -2.23 -11.45 -12.85
C CYS A 135 -2.03 -12.93 -12.48
N ARG A 136 -1.57 -13.17 -11.25
CA ARG A 136 -1.37 -14.52 -10.71
C ARG A 136 -2.65 -15.34 -10.64
N ARG A 137 -3.81 -14.70 -10.47
CA ARG A 137 -5.10 -15.40 -10.45
C ARG A 137 -5.46 -15.92 -11.84
N CYS A 138 -5.26 -15.13 -12.89
CA CYS A 138 -5.50 -15.58 -14.26
C CYS A 138 -4.55 -16.71 -14.67
N GLY A 139 -3.28 -16.63 -14.26
CA GLY A 139 -2.27 -17.66 -14.54
C GLY A 139 -2.32 -18.89 -13.63
N GLY A 140 -3.36 -19.08 -12.80
CA GLY A 140 -3.45 -20.23 -11.89
C GLY A 140 -2.29 -20.35 -10.89
N GLY A 141 -1.66 -19.23 -10.54
CA GLY A 141 -0.48 -19.19 -9.65
C GLY A 141 0.86 -19.39 -10.35
N ALA A 142 0.89 -19.56 -11.67
CA ALA A 142 2.13 -19.63 -12.44
C ALA A 142 3.02 -18.39 -12.21
N LYS A 143 4.33 -18.63 -12.15
CA LYS A 143 5.34 -17.56 -12.04
C LYS A 143 5.74 -17.00 -13.40
N THR A 144 5.39 -17.70 -14.48
CA THR A 144 5.65 -17.27 -15.85
C THR A 144 4.79 -16.05 -16.18
N PHE A 145 5.44 -15.05 -16.77
CA PHE A 145 4.74 -13.88 -17.26
C PHE A 145 3.92 -14.27 -18.50
N GLU A 146 2.67 -13.82 -18.52
CA GLU A 146 1.70 -14.01 -19.59
C GLU A 146 1.08 -12.64 -19.94
N PRO A 147 1.34 -12.09 -21.14
CA PRO A 147 0.85 -10.77 -21.55
C PRO A 147 -0.67 -10.64 -21.58
N SER A 148 -1.41 -11.70 -21.91
CA SER A 148 -2.89 -11.69 -21.85
C SER A 148 -3.42 -11.50 -20.42
N HIS A 149 -2.55 -11.64 -19.43
CA HIS A 149 -2.83 -11.40 -18.02
C HIS A 149 -2.19 -10.10 -17.48
N LEU A 150 -1.61 -9.26 -18.35
CA LEU A 150 -0.92 -8.03 -17.96
C LEU A 150 -1.83 -7.14 -17.10
N VAL A 151 -1.26 -6.62 -16.02
CA VAL A 151 -1.93 -5.72 -15.09
C VAL A 151 -1.68 -4.28 -15.53
N ALA A 152 -2.75 -3.56 -15.89
CA ALA A 152 -2.73 -2.14 -16.19
C ALA A 152 -2.86 -1.32 -14.90
N TRP A 153 -2.04 -0.29 -14.74
CA TRP A 153 -1.90 0.44 -13.48
C TRP A 153 -2.31 1.90 -13.59
N THR A 154 -3.08 2.36 -12.61
CA THR A 154 -3.37 3.78 -12.38
C THR A 154 -2.69 4.26 -11.10
N TYR A 155 -2.37 5.55 -11.04
CA TYR A 155 -1.97 6.24 -9.81
C TYR A 155 -3.07 7.18 -9.37
N ARG A 156 -3.64 6.93 -8.18
CA ARG A 156 -4.76 7.70 -7.62
C ARG A 156 -5.92 7.85 -8.62
N GLY A 157 -6.22 6.78 -9.35
CA GLY A 157 -7.31 6.74 -10.32
C GLY A 157 -7.00 7.32 -11.71
N HIS A 158 -5.78 7.83 -11.93
CA HIS A 158 -5.38 8.40 -13.21
C HIS A 158 -4.31 7.54 -13.87
N ASP A 159 -4.30 7.49 -15.20
CA ASP A 159 -3.18 6.92 -15.94
C ASP A 159 -1.90 7.66 -15.58
N ALA A 160 -0.82 6.92 -15.37
CA ALA A 160 0.45 7.47 -14.92
C ALA A 160 1.61 6.90 -15.70
N ALA A 161 2.56 7.77 -16.05
CA ALA A 161 3.80 7.36 -16.69
C ALA A 161 4.58 6.40 -15.79
N MET A 162 5.12 5.36 -16.43
CA MET A 162 5.93 4.35 -15.77
C MET A 162 7.42 4.76 -15.78
N GLY A 163 8.28 3.95 -15.16
CA GLY A 163 9.72 4.19 -15.23
C GLY A 163 10.32 3.60 -16.51
N GLU A 164 11.48 4.11 -16.95
CA GLU A 164 12.17 3.66 -18.18
C GLU A 164 12.36 2.14 -18.26
N ARG A 165 12.67 1.50 -17.12
CA ARG A 165 12.80 0.05 -17.05
C ARG A 165 11.49 -0.66 -17.40
N TYR A 166 10.39 -0.18 -16.82
CA TYR A 166 9.07 -0.75 -17.04
C TYR A 166 8.69 -0.63 -18.52
N GLU A 167 8.83 0.57 -19.08
CA GLU A 167 8.53 0.82 -20.49
C GLU A 167 9.39 -0.01 -21.43
N ARG A 168 10.70 -0.13 -21.15
CA ARG A 168 11.60 -0.97 -21.96
C ARG A 168 11.16 -2.43 -21.96
N GLU A 169 10.83 -2.98 -20.78
CA GLU A 169 10.33 -4.35 -20.67
C GLU A 169 8.99 -4.50 -21.41
N LEU A 170 8.11 -3.51 -21.34
CA LEU A 170 6.83 -3.52 -22.04
C LEU A 170 6.98 -3.41 -23.57
N ARG A 171 7.89 -2.56 -24.08
CA ARG A 171 8.21 -2.45 -25.51
C ARG A 171 8.77 -3.76 -26.05
N ALA A 172 9.69 -4.39 -25.32
CA ALA A 172 10.26 -5.69 -25.71
C ALA A 172 9.16 -6.76 -25.89
N MET A 173 8.12 -6.72 -25.06
CA MET A 173 6.96 -7.60 -25.21
C MET A 173 6.16 -7.27 -26.46
N CYS A 174 5.87 -5.98 -26.73
CA CYS A 174 5.10 -5.58 -27.91
C CYS A 174 5.74 -6.07 -29.22
N VAL A 175 7.07 -5.96 -29.34
CA VAL A 175 7.84 -6.47 -30.49
C VAL A 175 7.67 -7.99 -30.66
N GLN A 176 7.68 -8.75 -29.56
CA GLN A 176 7.48 -10.21 -29.60
C GLN A 176 6.09 -10.61 -30.16
N PHE A 177 5.08 -9.74 -30.03
CA PHE A 177 3.73 -9.97 -30.54
C PHE A 177 3.43 -9.23 -31.86
N GLY A 178 4.46 -8.68 -32.52
CA GLY A 178 4.31 -7.97 -33.80
C GLY A 178 3.53 -6.66 -33.66
N VAL A 179 3.58 -6.02 -32.49
CA VAL A 179 2.89 -4.77 -32.19
C VAL A 179 3.92 -3.65 -32.07
N GLU A 180 3.89 -2.68 -32.97
CA GLU A 180 4.65 -1.43 -32.82
C GLU A 180 3.81 -0.48 -31.95
N VAL A 181 4.29 -0.17 -30.73
CA VAL A 181 3.48 0.56 -29.73
C VAL A 181 4.28 1.71 -29.15
N SER A 182 3.74 2.94 -29.26
CA SER A 182 4.12 4.02 -28.34
C SER A 182 3.59 3.66 -26.95
N VAL A 183 4.48 3.52 -25.98
CA VAL A 183 4.13 3.17 -24.60
C VAL A 183 3.78 4.43 -23.85
N GLU A 184 2.55 4.90 -24.04
CA GLU A 184 1.97 5.99 -23.26
C GLU A 184 1.34 5.46 -21.96
N PRO A 185 1.09 6.32 -20.95
CA PRO A 185 0.27 5.94 -19.79
C PRO A 185 -1.03 5.23 -20.21
N GLY A 186 -1.39 4.13 -19.53
CA GLY A 186 -2.61 3.36 -19.81
C GLY A 186 -2.50 2.36 -20.96
N THR A 187 -1.36 2.29 -21.67
CA THR A 187 -1.17 1.39 -22.82
C THR A 187 -1.23 -0.11 -22.45
N GLU A 188 -1.00 -0.46 -21.19
CA GLU A 188 -1.02 -1.83 -20.70
C GLU A 188 -2.35 -2.53 -20.97
N GLU A 189 -3.48 -1.83 -20.85
CA GLU A 189 -4.79 -2.44 -21.07
C GLU A 189 -4.99 -2.81 -22.54
N ARG A 190 -4.53 -1.94 -23.46
CA ARG A 190 -4.54 -2.24 -24.89
C ARG A 190 -3.74 -3.51 -25.14
N ILE A 191 -2.47 -3.55 -24.74
CA ILE A 191 -1.56 -4.70 -24.93
C ILE A 191 -2.19 -6.00 -24.43
N ALA A 192 -2.79 -5.97 -23.24
CA ALA A 192 -3.42 -7.15 -22.65
C ALA A 192 -4.59 -7.69 -23.50
N ARG A 193 -5.39 -6.81 -24.12
CA ARG A 193 -6.47 -7.21 -25.03
C ARG A 193 -5.95 -7.78 -26.37
N ALA A 194 -4.90 -7.22 -26.96
CA ALA A 194 -4.26 -7.83 -28.16
C ALA A 194 -3.91 -9.28 -27.89
N ALA A 195 -3.12 -9.48 -26.83
CA ALA A 195 -2.56 -10.77 -26.48
C ALA A 195 -3.68 -11.81 -26.24
N ALA A 196 -4.78 -11.41 -25.59
CA ALA A 196 -5.93 -12.27 -25.39
C ALA A 196 -6.69 -12.62 -26.69
N SER A 197 -6.68 -11.73 -27.69
CA SER A 197 -7.42 -11.91 -28.96
C SER A 197 -6.63 -12.66 -30.04
N GLY A 198 -5.31 -12.84 -29.87
CA GLY A 198 -4.42 -13.37 -30.90
C GLY A 198 -4.30 -12.48 -32.15
N ARG A 199 -4.85 -11.26 -32.12
CA ARG A 199 -4.72 -10.26 -33.19
C ARG A 199 -3.61 -9.28 -32.84
N ALA A 200 -2.83 -8.87 -33.85
CA ALA A 200 -1.95 -7.72 -33.72
C ALA A 200 -2.80 -6.48 -33.39
N LEU A 201 -2.42 -5.71 -32.37
CA LEU A 201 -2.96 -4.37 -32.19
C LEU A 201 -2.28 -3.46 -33.22
N VAL A 202 -3.07 -2.71 -33.97
CA VAL A 202 -2.56 -1.46 -34.53
C VAL A 202 -2.89 -0.40 -33.48
N VAL A 203 -1.88 0.09 -32.78
CA VAL A 203 -2.06 1.28 -31.92
C VAL A 203 -1.71 2.45 -32.80
N GLU A 204 -2.72 3.10 -33.39
CA GLU A 204 -2.47 4.36 -34.06
C GLU A 204 -1.99 5.39 -33.01
N PRO A 205 -0.92 6.15 -33.30
CA PRO A 205 -0.51 7.23 -32.42
C PRO A 205 -1.67 8.22 -32.28
N LEU A 206 -1.93 8.67 -31.05
CA LEU A 206 -2.80 9.84 -30.84
C LEU A 206 -2.17 10.99 -31.63
N ASP A 207 -2.92 11.50 -32.60
CA ASP A 207 -2.57 12.72 -33.31
C ASP A 207 -2.58 13.87 -32.29
N LEU A 208 -1.40 14.37 -31.92
CA LEU A 208 -1.27 15.50 -31.00
C LEU A 208 -1.53 16.84 -31.69
N SER A 209 -1.84 16.86 -33.01
CA SER A 209 -2.21 18.09 -33.71
C SER A 209 -3.64 18.59 -33.40
N VAL A 210 -4.44 17.82 -32.66
CA VAL A 210 -5.79 18.23 -32.21
C VAL A 210 -5.82 18.85 -30.80
N LEU A 211 -4.66 19.02 -30.16
CA LEU A 211 -4.52 19.84 -28.96
C LEU A 211 -3.95 21.21 -29.34
N ASP A 212 -4.73 21.98 -30.08
CA ASP A 212 -4.59 23.45 -30.05
C ASP A 212 -4.96 23.89 -28.63
N LEU A 213 -3.97 23.88 -27.75
CA LEU A 213 -3.99 24.64 -26.52
C LEU A 213 -3.81 26.10 -26.94
N GLU A 214 -4.92 26.80 -27.17
CA GLU A 214 -4.92 28.26 -27.15
C GLU A 214 -4.29 28.70 -25.82
N GLU A 215 -3.12 29.34 -25.90
CA GLU A 215 -2.48 29.91 -24.72
C GLU A 215 -3.43 30.96 -24.12
N PRO A 216 -3.82 30.85 -22.84
CA PRO A 216 -4.60 31.90 -22.23
C PRO A 216 -3.77 33.18 -22.16
N ALA A 217 -4.31 34.25 -22.73
CA ALA A 217 -3.73 35.58 -22.71
C ALA A 217 -3.30 35.97 -21.29
N SER A 218 -2.03 36.34 -21.14
CA SER A 218 -1.47 36.81 -19.88
C SER A 218 -1.96 38.22 -19.58
N ASP A 219 -3.06 38.34 -18.85
CA ASP A 219 -3.43 39.57 -18.15
C ASP A 219 -3.21 39.38 -16.64
N VAL A 220 -1.97 39.60 -16.22
CA VAL A 220 -1.65 39.82 -14.80
C VAL A 220 -1.02 41.22 -14.68
N PRO A 221 -1.72 42.20 -14.07
CA PRO A 221 -1.14 43.50 -13.82
C PRO A 221 -0.08 43.42 -12.71
N ALA A 222 0.98 44.20 -12.87
CA ALA A 222 2.08 44.29 -11.91
C ALA A 222 1.67 45.01 -10.60
N GLY A 223 2.07 44.44 -9.46
CA GLY A 223 1.93 45.01 -8.11
C GLY A 223 1.18 44.05 -7.18
N ASP A 224 1.64 43.67 -5.99
CA ASP A 224 2.48 44.38 -5.04
C ASP A 224 3.29 43.42 -4.14
N ARG A 225 4.46 43.91 -3.73
CA ARG A 225 5.33 43.32 -2.70
C ARG A 225 4.60 43.20 -1.37
N TRP A 226 4.49 41.98 -0.81
CA TRP A 226 4.28 41.77 0.62
C TRP A 226 5.56 41.26 1.30
N ARG A 227 6.02 42.05 2.28
CA ARG A 227 7.17 41.80 3.15
C ARG A 227 6.78 40.77 4.23
N SER A 228 7.67 39.83 4.51
CA SER A 228 7.59 38.97 5.71
C SER A 228 7.96 39.75 6.97
N PRO A 229 7.25 39.59 8.10
CA PRO A 229 7.73 40.05 9.39
C PRO A 229 8.71 39.02 9.98
N VAL A 230 9.91 39.49 10.29
CA VAL A 230 10.90 38.76 11.07
C VAL A 230 10.62 39.06 12.54
N SER A 231 10.25 38.05 13.33
CA SER A 231 10.13 38.16 14.78
C SER A 231 11.52 38.04 15.42
N ARG A 232 11.97 39.09 16.10
CA ARG A 232 12.98 39.01 17.17
C ARG A 232 12.49 39.87 18.34
N GLY A 233 12.51 39.27 19.53
CA GLY A 233 12.04 39.83 20.79
C GLY A 233 11.60 38.70 21.69
#